data_AF-A0A957C0X9-F1
#
_entry.id   AF-A0A957C0X9-F1
#
_cell.length_a   1.000
_cell.length_b   1.000
_cell.length_c   1.000
_cell.angle_alpha   90.00
_cell.angle_beta   90.00
_cell.angle_gamma   90.00
#
_symmetry.space_group_name_H-M   'P 1'
#
loop_
_entity.id
_entity.type
_entity.pdbx_description
1 polymer ?
#
loop_
_entity_poly.entity_id
_entity_poly.type
_entity_poly.pdbx_seq_one_letter_code
_entity_poly.pdbx_strand_id
1 'polypeptide(L)' 'MPFKLSFEGMRWTMAVRDWRSGMEEETIREKMGLSATSWYETSNKIRRLVSKQLEEEKIGQE' A
#
# COMPACT_ATOMS: atom_id res chain seq x y z
N MET A 1 3.01 -3.48 -25.19
CA MET A 1 1.93 -4.23 -24.53
C MET A 1 1.05 -3.25 -23.77
N PRO A 2 -0.29 -3.30 -23.87
CA PRO A 2 -1.14 -2.38 -23.12
C PRO A 2 -1.04 -2.69 -21.63
N PHE A 3 -0.66 -1.69 -20.82
CA PHE A 3 -0.68 -1.77 -19.36
C PHE A 3 -2.13 -1.94 -18.90
N LYS A 4 -2.47 -3.14 -18.39
CA LYS A 4 -3.79 -3.40 -17.82
C LYS A 4 -3.83 -2.78 -16.43
N LEU A 5 -4.35 -1.55 -16.33
CA LEU A 5 -4.66 -0.94 -15.04
C LEU A 5 -5.80 -1.73 -14.40
N SER A 6 -5.47 -2.54 -13.40
CA SER A 6 -6.44 -3.24 -12.58
C SER A 6 -6.87 -2.34 -11.42
N PHE A 7 -8.18 -2.29 -11.12
CA PHE A 7 -8.72 -1.57 -9.95
C PHE A 7 -8.06 -2.01 -8.65
N GLU A 8 -7.68 -3.27 -8.56
CA GLU A 8 -6.93 -3.79 -7.42
C GLU A 8 -5.58 -3.10 -7.27
N GLY A 9 -4.80 -2.95 -8.36
CA GLY A 9 -3.51 -2.26 -8.32
C GLY A 9 -3.63 -0.79 -7.88
N MET A 10 -4.69 -0.10 -8.30
CA MET A 10 -4.97 1.27 -7.81
C MET A 10 -5.34 1.28 -6.32
N ARG A 11 -6.15 0.31 -5.83
CA ARG A 11 -6.46 0.20 -4.39
C ARG A 11 -5.24 -0.08 -3.54
N TRP A 12 -4.35 -0.97 -3.98
CA TRP A 12 -3.08 -1.21 -3.31
C TRP A 12 -2.19 0.04 -3.31
N THR A 13 -2.13 0.75 -4.44
CA THR A 13 -1.36 2.00 -4.56
C THR A 13 -1.90 3.08 -3.63
N MET A 14 -3.22 3.23 -3.54
CA MET A 14 -3.88 4.13 -2.59
C MET A 14 -3.48 3.78 -1.15
N ALA A 15 -3.63 2.51 -0.75
CA ALA A 15 -3.34 2.08 0.63
C ALA A 15 -1.86 2.29 1.02
N VAL A 16 -0.94 2.03 0.10
CA VAL A 16 0.50 2.27 0.28
C VAL A 16 0.80 3.77 0.42
N ARG A 17 0.15 4.63 -0.37
CA ARG A 17 0.32 6.09 -0.29
C ARG A 17 -0.25 6.67 0.99
N ASP A 18 -1.45 6.26 1.39
CA ASP A 18 -2.09 6.67 2.65
C ASP A 18 -1.20 6.25 3.85
N TRP A 19 -0.66 5.02 3.82
CA TRP A 19 0.27 4.55 4.85
C TRP A 19 1.55 5.38 4.92
N ARG A 20 2.14 5.71 3.76
CA ARG A 20 3.33 6.58 3.70
C ARG A 20 3.04 8.00 4.20
N SER A 21 1.82 8.48 4.01
CA SER A 21 1.39 9.79 4.51
C SER A 21 1.15 9.83 6.02
N GLY A 22 1.30 8.70 6.74
CA GLY A 22 1.06 8.61 8.18
C GLY A 22 -0.41 8.53 8.56
N MET A 23 -1.28 8.10 7.63
CA MET A 23 -2.69 7.85 7.94
C MET A 23 -2.85 6.64 8.88
N GLU A 24 -3.86 6.70 9.75
CA GLU A 24 -4.16 5.62 10.69
C GLU A 24 -4.55 4.32 9.97
N GLU A 25 -4.04 3.19 10.49
CA GLU A 25 -4.26 1.86 9.91
C GLU A 25 -5.74 1.51 9.81
N GLU A 26 -6.54 1.93 10.80
CA GLU A 26 -7.99 1.68 10.82
C GLU A 26 -8.69 2.40 9.67
N THR A 27 -8.32 3.64 9.37
CA THR A 27 -8.88 4.39 8.24
C THR A 27 -8.55 3.72 6.90
N ILE A 28 -7.33 3.21 6.74
CA ILE A 28 -6.91 2.51 5.52
C ILE A 28 -7.66 1.17 5.39
N ARG A 29 -7.90 0.47 6.51
CA ARG A 29 -8.70 -0.75 6.57
C ARG A 29 -10.13 -0.52 6.11
N GLU A 30 -10.78 0.51 6.63
CA GLU A 30 -12.15 0.88 6.25
C GLU A 30 -12.23 1.24 4.77
N LYS A 31 -11.27 2.02 4.26
CA LYS A 31 -11.15 2.37 2.83
C LYS A 31 -10.98 1.14 1.94
N MET A 32 -10.26 0.12 2.40
CA MET A 32 -10.11 -1.13 1.66
C MET A 32 -11.30 -2.09 1.82
N GLY A 33 -12.20 -1.83 2.76
CA GLY A 33 -13.36 -2.69 3.04
C GLY A 33 -12.95 -4.08 3.52
N LEU A 34 -11.84 -4.18 4.26
CA LEU A 34 -11.31 -5.46 4.73
C LEU A 34 -11.73 -5.75 6.18
N SER A 35 -12.06 -7.00 6.44
CA SER A 35 -12.22 -7.53 7.80
C SER A 35 -10.90 -7.45 8.57
N ALA A 36 -10.96 -7.37 9.92
CA ALA A 36 -9.77 -7.27 10.77
C ALA A 36 -8.74 -8.40 10.53
N THR A 37 -9.22 -9.62 10.29
CA THR A 37 -8.35 -10.77 9.97
C THR A 37 -7.60 -10.58 8.65
N SER A 38 -8.30 -10.22 7.58
CA SER A 38 -7.68 -9.96 6.27
C SER A 38 -6.80 -8.71 6.28
N TRP A 39 -7.13 -7.74 7.13
CA TRP A 39 -6.32 -6.54 7.33
C TRP A 39 -4.94 -6.88 7.88
N TYR A 40 -4.83 -7.78 8.86
CA TYR A 40 -3.54 -8.15 9.46
C TYR A 40 -2.51 -8.62 8.40
N GLU A 41 -2.94 -9.45 7.46
CA GLU A 41 -2.07 -9.88 6.36
C GLU A 41 -1.79 -8.76 5.36
N THR A 42 -2.79 -7.92 5.09
CA THR A 42 -2.71 -6.87 4.08
C THR A 42 -1.85 -5.69 4.56
N SER A 43 -1.99 -5.26 5.82
CA SER A 43 -1.19 -4.20 6.43
C SER A 43 0.28 -4.58 6.46
N ASN A 44 0.59 -5.84 6.77
CA ASN A 44 1.97 -6.33 6.77
C ASN A 44 2.58 -6.29 5.35
N LYS A 45 1.79 -6.62 4.32
CA LYS A 45 2.21 -6.47 2.90
C LYS A 45 2.41 -5.00 2.54
N ILE A 46 1.49 -4.12 2.91
CA ILE A 46 1.60 -2.67 2.67
C ILE A 46 2.85 -2.12 3.32
N ARG A 47 3.09 -2.43 4.60
CA ARG A 47 4.28 -2.00 5.32
C ARG A 47 5.56 -2.41 4.59
N ARG A 48 5.63 -3.67 4.13
CA ARG A 48 6.77 -4.16 3.34
C ARG A 48 6.91 -3.43 2.00
N LEU A 49 5.81 -3.15 1.31
CA LEU A 49 5.82 -2.39 0.05
C LEU A 49 6.28 -0.95 0.26
N VAL A 50 5.83 -0.29 1.33
CA VAL A 50 6.27 1.07 1.69
C VAL A 50 7.76 1.06 2.01
N SER A 51 8.24 0.12 2.84
CA SER A 51 9.68 -0.02 3.12
C SER A 51 10.49 -0.22 1.84
N LYS A 52 10.01 -1.07 0.93
CA LYS A 52 10.67 -1.31 -0.36
C LYS A 52 10.69 -0.05 -1.24
N GLN A 53 9.58 0.69 -1.33
CA GLN A 53 9.52 1.93 -2.11
C GLN A 53 10.46 3.01 -1.55
N LEU A 54 10.55 3.13 -0.23
CA LEU A 54 11.50 4.05 0.40
C LEU A 54 12.96 3.64 0.13
N GLU A 55 13.24 2.34 0.00
CA GLU A 55 14.56 1.83 -0.37
C GLU A 55 14.88 2.09 -1.85
N GLU A 56 13.92 1.83 -2.76
CA GLU A 56 14.07 2.12 -4.19
C GLU A 56 14.24 3.63 -4.46
N GLU A 57 13.52 4.50 -3.73
CA GLU A 57 13.71 5.95 -3.83
C GLU A 57 15.10 6.40 -3.37
N LYS A 58 15.71 5.72 -2.38
CA LYS A 58 17.08 6.02 -1.94
C LYS A 58 18.11 5.59 -2.98
N ILE A 59 17.92 4.41 -3.58
CA ILE A 59 18.85 3.87 -4.60
C ILE A 59 18.80 4.68 -5.91
N GLY A 60 17.65 5.25 -6.27
CA GLY A 60 17.50 6.08 -7.47
C GLY A 60 18.02 7.51 -7.33
N GLN A 61 18.45 7.93 -6.13
CA GLN A 61 19.05 9.24 -5.87
C GLN A 61 20.59 9.20 -5.79
N GLU A 62 21.20 8.02 -5.94
CA GLU A 62 22.66 7.79 -5.89
C GLU A 62 23.32 7.77 -7.28
#